data_AF-A0A143XK15-F1
#
_entry.id   AF-A0A143XK15-F1
#
_cell.length_a   1.000
_cell.length_b   1.000
_cell.length_c   1.000
_cell.angle_alpha   90.00
_cell.angle_beta   90.00
_cell.angle_gamma   90.00
#
_symmetry.space_group_name_H-M   'P 1'
#
loop_
_entity.id
_entity.type
_entity.pdbx_description
1 polymer ?
#
loop_
_entity_poly.entity_id
_entity_poly.type
_entity_poly.pdbx_seq_one_letter_code
_entity_poly.pdbx_strand_id
1 'polypeptide(L)'
;MTEVEKVPATRSECAGTPAINRRTVEDMQQKEKPNFLYYTDWAEQLLTFPADLRLKIDDAVKRYVLYGEEPTDREVLYSMFGLMRTQIDRDRAKYADVCNKNSENANKRWRTERMRSHTSGCGRIRSNAVDADNDNDNDNDDENIKKLSNESKESADKPRRGTTKRAAFVVPALEIVKDYFSKIHGTDTDAESFYDHFEANGWQVSGKSPMKNWQAAARNWIRRKSEFNKPANTPNHETRKYNFL
;
A
#
# COMPACT_ATOMS: atom_id res chain seq x y z
N MET A 1 34.88 -51.49 72.77
CA MET A 1 35.32 -50.83 71.53
C MET A 1 34.57 -51.46 70.37
N THR A 2 33.48 -50.83 69.94
CA THR A 2 33.08 -50.62 68.53
C THR A 2 31.79 -49.81 68.53
N GLU A 3 31.82 -48.71 67.78
CA GLU A 3 30.86 -47.61 67.74
C GLU A 3 29.48 -48.01 67.24
N VAL A 4 28.46 -47.41 67.86
CA VAL A 4 27.08 -47.36 67.37
C VAL A 4 27.02 -46.25 66.31
N GLU A 5 26.74 -46.65 65.07
CA GLU A 5 26.65 -45.80 63.89
C GLU A 5 25.48 -44.81 64.00
N LYS A 6 25.80 -43.53 63.81
CA LYS A 6 24.89 -42.39 64.00
C LYS A 6 24.17 -42.09 62.67
N VAL A 7 22.85 -42.30 62.65
CA VAL A 7 21.95 -41.97 61.54
C VAL A 7 21.97 -40.46 61.24
N PRO A 8 22.25 -40.00 60.00
CA PRO A 8 22.08 -38.61 59.63
C PRO A 8 20.64 -38.30 59.19
N ALA A 9 20.16 -37.14 59.62
CA ALA A 9 18.83 -36.59 59.39
C ALA A 9 18.51 -36.40 57.89
N THR A 10 17.32 -36.85 57.51
CA THR A 10 16.73 -36.63 56.18
C THR A 10 16.45 -35.14 55.97
N ARG A 11 17.19 -34.53 55.04
CA ARG A 11 16.98 -33.16 54.59
C ARG A 11 15.76 -33.13 53.66
N SER A 12 14.74 -32.41 54.07
CA SER A 12 13.55 -32.03 53.30
C SER A 12 13.92 -31.55 51.88
N GLU A 13 13.65 -32.37 50.86
CA GLU A 13 13.63 -31.92 49.47
C GLU A 13 12.38 -31.07 49.25
N CYS A 14 12.60 -29.77 49.01
CA CYS A 14 11.57 -28.86 48.56
C CYS A 14 11.00 -29.35 47.22
N ALA A 15 9.72 -29.69 47.21
CA ALA A 15 8.97 -29.99 45.99
C ALA A 15 9.05 -28.79 45.03
N GLY A 16 9.86 -28.94 43.98
CA GLY A 16 9.86 -28.02 42.86
C GLY A 16 8.49 -28.03 42.20
N THR A 17 7.85 -26.86 42.15
CA THR A 17 6.62 -26.64 41.41
C THR A 17 6.86 -27.00 39.94
N PRO A 18 6.14 -27.96 39.34
CA PRO A 18 6.27 -28.19 37.92
C PRO A 18 5.70 -26.96 37.21
N ALA A 19 6.59 -26.23 36.53
CA ALA A 19 6.20 -25.16 35.62
C ALA A 19 5.15 -25.72 34.67
N ILE A 20 3.96 -25.13 34.70
CA ILE A 20 2.85 -25.46 33.81
C ILE A 20 3.40 -25.35 32.39
N ASN A 21 3.63 -26.50 31.76
CA ASN A 21 4.02 -26.61 30.37
C ASN A 21 2.85 -26.02 29.59
N ARG A 22 2.98 -24.73 29.23
CA ARG A 22 2.03 -24.06 28.35
C ARG A 22 1.95 -24.97 27.15
N ARG A 23 0.75 -25.54 26.97
CA ARG A 23 0.31 -26.26 25.79
C ARG A 23 1.14 -25.79 24.62
N THR A 24 1.82 -26.75 23.98
CA THR A 24 2.09 -26.69 22.56
C THR A 24 0.94 -25.95 21.92
N VAL A 25 1.18 -24.68 21.61
CA VAL A 25 0.45 -23.97 20.57
C VAL A 25 0.78 -24.81 19.36
N GLU A 26 -0.05 -25.81 19.13
CA GLU A 26 -0.17 -26.46 17.84
C GLU A 26 -0.08 -25.32 16.83
N ASP A 27 0.91 -25.43 15.94
CA ASP A 27 1.12 -24.56 14.80
C ASP A 27 -0.19 -24.44 14.02
N MET A 28 -1.07 -23.57 14.49
CA MET A 28 -2.02 -22.87 13.66
C MET A 28 -1.18 -21.84 12.90
N GLN A 29 -0.31 -22.35 12.02
CA GLN A 29 -0.09 -21.68 10.75
C GLN A 29 -1.49 -21.43 10.22
N GLN A 30 -1.99 -20.23 10.45
CA GLN A 30 -3.08 -19.67 9.68
C GLN A 30 -2.57 -19.74 8.25
N LYS A 31 -2.85 -20.87 7.59
CA LYS A 31 -2.56 -21.08 6.17
C LYS A 31 -3.14 -19.85 5.51
N GLU A 32 -2.26 -19.00 5.00
CA GLU A 32 -2.63 -17.79 4.30
C GLU A 32 -3.73 -18.20 3.32
N LYS A 33 -4.92 -17.59 3.44
CA LYS A 33 -6.03 -17.94 2.57
C LYS A 33 -5.63 -17.49 1.18
N PRO A 34 -5.38 -18.39 0.22
CA PRO A 34 -4.92 -17.99 -1.09
C PRO A 34 -6.05 -17.22 -1.77
N ASN A 35 -5.86 -15.93 -1.94
CA ASN A 35 -6.73 -15.07 -2.71
C ASN A 35 -6.14 -14.90 -4.11
N PHE A 36 -6.99 -14.90 -5.13
CA PHE A 36 -6.60 -14.54 -6.48
C PHE A 36 -7.77 -13.81 -7.15
N LEU A 37 -7.46 -12.94 -8.10
CA LEU A 37 -8.46 -12.21 -8.86
C LEU A 37 -8.91 -13.06 -10.05
N TYR A 38 -10.23 -13.15 -10.26
CA TYR A 38 -10.81 -13.82 -11.42
C TYR A 38 -11.36 -12.78 -12.37
N TYR A 39 -10.66 -12.54 -13.49
CA TYR A 39 -11.02 -11.50 -14.44
C TYR A 39 -12.24 -11.90 -15.28
N THR A 40 -13.08 -10.94 -15.65
CA THR A 40 -14.26 -11.18 -16.49
C THR A 40 -13.87 -11.69 -17.87
N ASP A 41 -12.80 -11.16 -18.44
CA ASP A 41 -12.30 -11.53 -19.77
C ASP A 41 -11.88 -13.00 -19.84
N TRP A 42 -11.42 -13.55 -18.71
CA TRP A 42 -11.15 -14.98 -18.58
C TRP A 42 -12.43 -15.81 -18.69
N ALA A 43 -13.51 -15.38 -18.03
CA ALA A 43 -14.80 -16.05 -18.12
C ALA A 43 -15.34 -16.02 -19.55
N GLU A 44 -15.23 -14.88 -20.23
CA GLU A 44 -15.65 -14.71 -21.63
C GLU A 44 -14.87 -15.64 -22.55
N GLN A 45 -13.55 -15.69 -22.42
CA GLN A 45 -12.73 -16.58 -23.24
C GLN A 45 -13.01 -18.06 -22.91
N LEU A 46 -13.24 -18.41 -21.64
CA LEU A 46 -13.61 -19.77 -21.24
C LEU A 46 -14.94 -20.22 -21.84
N LEU A 47 -15.91 -19.31 -21.99
CA LEU A 47 -17.19 -19.58 -22.65
C LEU A 47 -17.04 -19.99 -24.13
N THR A 48 -15.90 -19.71 -24.77
CA THR A 48 -15.63 -20.13 -26.15
C THR A 48 -15.17 -21.59 -26.27
N PHE A 49 -14.75 -22.22 -25.17
CA PHE A 49 -14.31 -23.61 -25.15
C PHE A 49 -15.50 -24.59 -24.99
N PRO A 50 -15.36 -25.84 -25.46
CA PRO A 50 -16.29 -26.92 -25.12
C PRO A 50 -16.52 -27.03 -23.61
N ALA A 51 -17.75 -27.34 -23.19
CA ALA A 51 -18.16 -27.29 -21.79
C ALA A 51 -17.35 -28.24 -20.89
N ASP A 52 -16.97 -29.40 -21.41
CA ASP A 52 -16.12 -30.40 -20.77
C ASP A 52 -14.70 -29.89 -20.56
N LEU A 53 -14.08 -29.29 -21.59
CA LEU A 53 -12.75 -28.71 -21.49
C LEU A 53 -12.74 -27.48 -20.57
N ARG A 54 -13.74 -26.60 -20.67
CA ARG A 54 -13.93 -25.46 -19.77
C ARG A 54 -13.99 -25.91 -18.31
N LEU A 55 -14.76 -26.95 -18.02
CA LEU A 55 -14.87 -27.48 -16.65
C LEU A 55 -13.52 -28.01 -16.14
N LYS A 56 -12.77 -28.74 -16.98
CA LYS A 56 -11.42 -29.20 -16.64
C LYS A 56 -10.47 -28.04 -16.35
N ILE A 57 -10.55 -26.95 -17.11
CA ILE A 57 -9.72 -25.74 -16.90
C ILE A 57 -10.06 -25.08 -15.57
N ASP A 58 -11.33 -24.83 -15.28
CA ASP A 58 -11.76 -24.21 -14.01
C ASP A 58 -11.34 -25.04 -12.80
N ASP A 59 -11.47 -26.36 -12.91
CA ASP A 59 -11.07 -27.31 -11.87
C ASP A 59 -9.55 -27.31 -11.67
N ALA A 60 -8.77 -27.25 -12.76
CA ALA A 60 -7.32 -27.09 -12.70
C ALA A 60 -6.89 -25.76 -12.05
N VAL A 61 -7.54 -24.63 -12.37
CA VAL A 61 -7.27 -23.34 -11.74
C VAL A 61 -7.52 -23.41 -10.23
N LYS A 62 -8.63 -24.01 -9.80
CA LYS A 62 -8.95 -24.17 -8.37
C LYS A 62 -7.89 -24.99 -7.65
N ARG A 63 -7.49 -26.14 -8.19
CA ARG A 63 -6.42 -26.98 -7.60
C ARG A 63 -5.08 -26.25 -7.55
N TYR A 64 -4.74 -25.52 -8.60
CA TYR A 64 -3.54 -24.71 -8.64
C TYR A 64 -3.55 -23.61 -7.57
N VAL A 65 -4.66 -22.90 -7.42
CA VAL A 65 -4.77 -21.81 -6.46
C VAL A 65 -4.73 -22.32 -5.02
N LEU A 66 -5.48 -23.38 -4.71
CA LEU A 66 -5.65 -23.89 -3.36
C LEU A 66 -4.49 -24.78 -2.89
N TYR A 67 -3.93 -25.58 -3.79
CA TYR A 67 -2.96 -26.63 -3.45
C TYR A 67 -1.63 -26.49 -4.20
N GLY A 68 -1.53 -25.62 -5.20
CA GLY A 68 -0.33 -25.50 -6.05
C GLY A 68 -0.16 -26.64 -7.05
N GLU A 69 -1.21 -27.43 -7.29
CA GLU A 69 -1.17 -28.60 -8.18
C GLU A 69 -1.35 -28.18 -9.64
N GLU A 70 -0.49 -28.70 -10.52
CA GLU A 70 -0.59 -28.50 -11.97
C GLU A 70 -1.39 -29.61 -12.66
N PRO A 71 -2.18 -29.28 -13.69
CA PRO A 71 -2.92 -30.27 -14.45
C PRO A 71 -1.96 -31.19 -15.22
N THR A 72 -2.24 -32.49 -15.21
CA THR A 72 -1.49 -33.47 -16.01
C THR A 72 -2.03 -33.57 -17.44
N ASP A 73 -3.31 -33.25 -17.65
CA ASP A 73 -3.96 -33.28 -18.96
C ASP A 73 -3.31 -32.23 -19.88
N ARG A 74 -2.73 -32.68 -21.00
CA ARG A 74 -2.05 -31.80 -21.97
C ARG A 74 -3.00 -30.79 -22.60
N GLU A 75 -4.26 -31.16 -22.83
CA GLU A 75 -5.25 -30.24 -23.41
C GLU A 75 -5.51 -29.08 -22.47
N VAL A 76 -5.58 -29.35 -21.16
CA VAL A 76 -5.72 -28.30 -20.14
C VAL A 76 -4.44 -27.49 -20.04
N LEU A 77 -3.28 -28.14 -19.93
CA LEU A 77 -1.99 -27.49 -19.70
C LEU A 77 -1.64 -26.46 -20.79
N TYR A 78 -1.95 -26.75 -22.05
CA TYR A 78 -1.72 -25.86 -23.20
C TYR A 78 -2.94 -25.01 -23.61
N SER A 79 -4.04 -25.08 -22.86
CA SER A 79 -5.20 -24.21 -23.06
C SER A 79 -5.03 -22.85 -22.37
N MET A 80 -6.15 -22.16 -22.14
CA MET A 80 -6.23 -20.93 -21.35
C MET A 80 -5.64 -21.07 -19.93
N PHE A 81 -5.63 -22.28 -19.34
CA PHE A 81 -5.01 -22.49 -18.03
C PHE A 81 -3.57 -21.95 -17.96
N GLY A 82 -2.75 -22.15 -19.00
CA GLY A 82 -1.37 -21.69 -19.00
C GLY A 82 -1.24 -20.17 -18.85
N LEU A 83 -2.12 -19.41 -19.52
CA LEU A 83 -2.16 -17.96 -19.41
C LEU A 83 -2.61 -17.52 -18.01
N MET A 84 -3.68 -18.13 -17.51
CA MET A 84 -4.19 -17.86 -16.15
C MET A 84 -3.14 -18.14 -15.09
N ARG A 85 -2.44 -19.27 -15.18
CA ARG A 85 -1.34 -19.65 -14.27
C ARG A 85 -0.29 -18.54 -14.21
N THR A 86 0.21 -18.10 -15.36
CA THR A 86 1.25 -17.06 -15.40
C THR A 86 0.80 -15.73 -14.80
N GLN A 87 -0.47 -15.37 -14.96
CA GLN A 87 -1.02 -14.15 -14.36
C GLN A 87 -1.18 -14.30 -12.85
N ILE A 88 -1.73 -15.43 -12.37
CA ILE A 88 -1.88 -15.73 -10.94
C ILE A 88 -0.53 -15.62 -10.23
N ASP A 89 0.52 -16.18 -10.82
CA ASP A 89 1.88 -16.13 -10.25
C ASP A 89 2.43 -14.70 -10.18
N ARG A 90 2.20 -13.92 -11.24
CA ARG A 90 2.60 -12.51 -11.30
C ARG A 90 1.87 -11.68 -10.25
N ASP A 91 0.57 -11.89 -10.09
CA ASP A 91 -0.28 -11.17 -9.14
C ASP A 91 0.11 -11.52 -7.70
N ARG A 92 0.38 -12.80 -7.42
CA ARG A 92 0.93 -13.25 -6.12
C ARG A 92 2.27 -12.61 -5.81
N ALA A 93 3.20 -12.59 -6.76
CA ALA A 93 4.51 -11.96 -6.58
C ALA A 93 4.37 -10.45 -6.33
N LYS A 94 3.54 -9.76 -7.12
CA LYS A 94 3.24 -8.33 -6.96
C LYS A 94 2.66 -8.05 -5.57
N TYR A 95 1.69 -8.85 -5.12
CA TYR A 95 1.08 -8.69 -3.80
C TYR A 95 2.08 -8.91 -2.66
N ALA A 96 2.93 -9.94 -2.75
CA ALA A 96 3.98 -10.18 -1.76
C ALA A 96 4.97 -9.01 -1.67
N ASP A 97 5.40 -8.47 -2.82
CA ASP A 97 6.28 -7.29 -2.87
C ASP A 97 5.64 -6.05 -2.25
N VAL A 98 4.34 -5.82 -2.51
CA VAL A 98 3.59 -4.71 -1.92
C VAL A 98 3.46 -4.89 -0.41
N CYS A 99 3.11 -6.09 0.07
CA CYS A 99 3.05 -6.41 1.49
C CYS A 99 4.41 -6.18 2.19
N ASN A 100 5.51 -6.63 1.57
CA ASN A 100 6.85 -6.43 2.09
C ASN A 100 7.21 -4.94 2.20
N LYS A 101 7.01 -4.17 1.11
CA LYS A 101 7.26 -2.72 1.12
C LYS A 101 6.40 -1.99 2.15
N ASN A 102 5.12 -2.36 2.27
CA ASN A 102 4.21 -1.75 3.24
C ASN A 102 4.61 -2.09 4.67
N SER A 103 5.00 -3.33 4.95
CA SER A 103 5.48 -3.74 6.27
C SER A 103 6.81 -3.05 6.64
N GLU A 104 7.74 -2.89 5.68
CA GLU A 104 8.96 -2.11 5.87
C GLU A 104 8.68 -0.64 6.16
N ASN A 105 7.76 -0.03 5.41
CA ASN A 105 7.38 1.36 5.58
C ASN A 105 6.70 1.59 6.94
N ALA A 106 5.81 0.67 7.35
CA ALA A 106 5.23 0.66 8.69
C ALA A 106 6.32 0.54 9.75
N ASN A 107 7.24 -0.42 9.62
CA ASN A 107 8.35 -0.60 10.55
C ASN A 107 9.25 0.63 10.65
N LYS A 108 9.57 1.29 9.53
CA LYS A 108 10.33 2.55 9.50
C LYS A 108 9.58 3.65 10.27
N ARG A 109 8.29 3.86 9.97
CA ARG A 109 7.44 4.85 10.66
C ARG A 109 7.43 4.60 12.17
N TRP A 110 7.12 3.38 12.61
CA TRP A 110 6.99 3.06 14.02
C TRP A 110 8.33 2.98 14.77
N ARG A 111 9.44 2.57 14.14
CA ARG A 111 10.78 2.65 14.75
C ARG A 111 11.22 4.10 14.96
N THR A 112 11.05 4.95 13.95
CA THR A 112 11.44 6.37 14.05
C THR A 112 10.62 7.08 15.12
N GLU A 113 9.32 6.78 15.23
CA GLU A 113 8.47 7.33 16.29
C GLU A 113 8.89 6.83 17.68
N ARG A 114 9.17 5.52 17.83
CA ARG A 114 9.68 4.94 19.08
C ARG A 114 11.02 5.56 19.53
N MET A 115 11.92 5.88 18.60
CA MET A 115 13.17 6.59 18.92
C MET A 115 12.93 8.05 19.33
N ARG A 116 11.94 8.73 18.75
CA ARG A 116 11.53 10.08 19.16
C ARG A 116 10.92 10.10 20.57
N SER A 117 10.26 9.03 21.00
CA SER A 117 9.72 8.93 22.36
C SER A 117 10.78 8.76 23.46
N HIS A 118 12.03 8.42 23.12
CA HIS A 118 13.14 8.30 24.06
C HIS A 118 13.99 9.58 24.20
N THR A 119 13.74 10.61 23.39
CA THR A 119 14.36 11.92 23.63
C THR A 119 13.57 12.61 24.74
N SER A 120 14.18 12.77 25.92
CA SER A 120 13.60 13.51 27.03
C SER A 120 13.32 14.96 26.60
N GLY A 121 12.06 15.23 26.27
CA GLY A 121 11.58 16.52 25.79
C GLY A 121 10.13 16.69 26.15
N CYS A 122 9.85 17.04 27.40
CA CYS A 122 8.61 17.71 27.75
C CYS A 122 8.53 19.00 26.92
N GLY A 123 7.68 19.04 25.90
CA GLY A 123 7.40 20.26 25.15
C GLY A 123 7.29 20.07 23.64
N ARG A 124 6.21 19.44 23.18
CA ARG A 124 5.49 19.76 21.92
C ARG A 124 4.36 18.74 21.66
N ILE A 125 3.35 18.75 22.53
CA ILE A 125 2.05 18.18 22.15
C ILE A 125 1.36 19.22 21.28
N ARG A 126 1.28 19.00 19.96
CA ARG A 126 0.26 19.67 19.15
C ARG A 126 -1.05 18.91 19.36
N SER A 127 -1.89 19.44 20.24
CA SER A 127 -3.30 19.04 20.35
C SER A 127 -4.02 19.56 19.11
N ASN A 128 -4.06 18.75 18.05
CA ASN A 128 -5.10 18.68 17.02
C ASN A 128 -4.57 17.79 15.89
N ALA A 129 -4.83 16.49 16.00
CA ALA A 129 -4.74 15.56 14.89
C ALA A 129 -6.07 15.63 14.13
N VAL A 130 -6.19 16.62 13.24
CA VAL A 130 -7.23 16.62 12.21
C VAL A 130 -6.62 16.01 10.96
N ASP A 131 -7.17 14.85 10.62
CA ASP A 131 -7.18 14.20 9.30
C ASP A 131 -5.83 13.70 8.76
N ALA A 132 -5.62 12.39 8.88
CA ALA A 132 -4.64 11.67 8.09
C ALA A 132 -5.15 10.30 7.64
N ASP A 133 -6.28 10.28 6.92
CA ASP A 133 -6.56 9.25 5.93
C ASP A 133 -6.74 9.95 4.58
N ASN A 134 -5.70 9.91 3.74
CA ASN A 134 -5.85 10.12 2.31
C ASN A 134 -5.04 9.02 1.62
N ASP A 135 -5.64 7.83 1.57
CA ASP A 135 -5.29 6.79 0.62
C ASP A 135 -5.59 7.33 -0.78
N ASN A 136 -4.57 7.89 -1.42
CA ASN A 136 -4.61 8.13 -2.85
C ASN A 136 -3.84 7.01 -3.53
N ASP A 137 -4.51 5.86 -3.65
CA ASP A 137 -4.10 4.77 -4.53
C ASP A 137 -4.34 5.23 -5.97
N ASN A 138 -3.26 5.51 -6.69
CA ASN A 138 -3.34 5.81 -8.12
C ASN A 138 -2.67 4.64 -8.85
N ASP A 139 -3.44 3.57 -9.04
CA ASP A 139 -3.14 2.53 -10.02
C ASP A 139 -3.21 3.18 -11.40
N ASN A 140 -2.05 3.31 -12.03
CA ASN A 140 -1.93 3.70 -13.42
C ASN A 140 -1.60 2.40 -14.17
N ASP A 141 -2.63 1.65 -14.55
CA ASP A 141 -2.50 0.52 -15.47
C ASP A 141 -2.34 1.11 -16.89
N ASP A 142 -1.08 1.22 -17.31
CA ASP A 142 -0.70 1.57 -18.68
C ASP A 142 -0.69 0.29 -19.52
N GLU A 143 -1.86 -0.07 -20.07
CA GLU A 143 -2.00 -1.12 -21.08
C GLU A 143 -1.39 -0.63 -22.41
N ASN A 144 -0.14 -1.02 -22.62
CA ASN A 144 0.63 -0.78 -23.83
C ASN A 144 0.07 -1.60 -25.01
N ILE A 145 -0.88 -1.03 -25.74
CA ILE A 145 -1.31 -1.53 -27.06
C ILE A 145 -0.21 -1.26 -28.07
N LYS A 146 0.59 -2.31 -28.33
CA LYS A 146 1.49 -2.41 -29.48
C LYS A 146 0.71 -2.26 -30.79
N LYS A 147 0.93 -1.15 -31.50
CA LYS A 147 0.61 -1.05 -32.93
C LYS A 147 1.90 -1.10 -33.75
N LEU A 148 2.10 -2.23 -34.44
CA LEU A 148 3.11 -2.44 -35.47
C LEU A 148 2.68 -1.72 -36.76
N SER A 149 3.58 -0.93 -37.35
CA SER A 149 3.82 -0.92 -38.81
C SER A 149 5.11 -0.14 -39.17
N ASN A 150 6.11 -0.93 -39.57
CA ASN A 150 7.05 -0.79 -40.70
C ASN A 150 8.06 0.36 -40.84
N GLU A 151 9.33 -0.10 -40.85
CA GLU A 151 10.50 0.25 -41.69
C GLU A 151 10.87 1.71 -41.96
N SER A 152 12.06 2.13 -41.51
CA SER A 152 13.31 2.02 -42.29
C SER A 152 14.54 2.58 -41.53
N LYS A 153 15.65 1.81 -41.60
CA LYS A 153 17.09 2.16 -41.71
C LYS A 153 17.66 3.36 -40.93
N GLU A 154 18.86 3.39 -40.36
CA GLU A 154 20.05 2.54 -40.25
C GLU A 154 21.05 3.34 -39.38
N SER A 155 21.96 2.61 -38.73
CA SER A 155 23.30 3.05 -38.29
C SER A 155 23.54 3.47 -36.83
N ALA A 156 24.79 3.19 -36.46
CA ALA A 156 25.31 2.87 -35.13
C ALA A 156 25.44 4.07 -34.18
N ASP A 157 25.18 3.86 -32.90
CA ASP A 157 26.24 3.83 -31.88
C ASP A 157 25.67 3.47 -30.50
N LYS A 158 26.40 2.61 -29.78
CA LYS A 158 26.08 2.20 -28.42
C LYS A 158 26.49 3.33 -27.46
N PRO A 159 25.60 3.75 -26.54
CA PRO A 159 26.05 3.82 -25.17
C PRO A 159 25.08 3.19 -24.16
N ARG A 160 25.71 2.81 -23.06
CA ARG A 160 25.17 2.13 -21.88
C ARG A 160 23.86 2.73 -21.36
N ARG A 161 22.93 1.80 -21.06
CA ARG A 161 21.98 1.77 -19.93
C ARG A 161 22.07 3.01 -19.02
N GLY A 162 21.32 4.05 -19.39
CA GLY A 162 21.00 5.19 -18.52
C GLY A 162 19.53 5.10 -18.14
N THR A 163 19.25 5.20 -16.85
CA THR A 163 17.90 5.36 -16.31
C THR A 163 17.20 6.53 -17.03
N THR A 164 15.99 6.29 -17.56
CA THR A 164 15.14 7.35 -18.09
C THR A 164 14.83 8.30 -16.93
N LYS A 165 15.57 9.40 -16.83
CA LYS A 165 15.28 10.49 -15.90
C LYS A 165 13.87 10.97 -16.24
N ARG A 166 12.93 10.81 -15.30
CA ARG A 166 11.58 11.39 -15.41
C ARG A 166 11.76 12.89 -15.72
N ALA A 167 11.04 13.39 -16.71
CA ALA A 167 11.02 14.81 -17.02
C ALA A 167 10.76 15.60 -15.72
N ALA A 168 11.64 16.57 -15.44
CA ALA A 168 11.44 17.46 -14.31
C ALA A 168 10.10 18.18 -14.47
N PHE A 169 9.37 18.36 -13.37
CA PHE A 169 8.13 19.12 -13.38
C PHE A 169 8.39 20.52 -13.92
N VAL A 170 7.66 20.89 -14.98
CA VAL A 170 7.71 22.25 -15.54
C VAL A 170 6.63 23.06 -14.86
N VAL A 171 7.04 24.13 -14.19
CA VAL A 171 6.14 25.11 -13.60
C VAL A 171 5.31 25.75 -14.71
N PRO A 172 3.97 25.69 -14.67
CA PRO A 172 3.13 26.34 -15.66
C PRO A 172 3.21 27.86 -15.51
N ALA A 173 3.09 28.59 -16.61
CA ALA A 173 2.90 30.05 -16.55
C ALA A 173 1.50 30.38 -16.00
N LEU A 174 1.39 31.50 -15.29
CA LEU A 174 0.11 31.97 -14.72
C LEU A 174 -1.02 32.03 -15.75
N GLU A 175 -0.73 32.46 -16.98
CA GLU A 175 -1.71 32.52 -18.07
C GLU A 175 -2.29 31.15 -18.45
N ILE A 176 -1.46 30.10 -18.41
CA ILE A 176 -1.90 28.72 -18.68
C ILE A 176 -2.79 28.23 -17.53
N VAL A 177 -2.47 28.63 -16.30
CA VAL A 177 -3.30 28.32 -15.13
C VAL A 177 -4.65 29.03 -15.23
N LYS A 178 -4.69 30.32 -15.57
CA LYS A 178 -5.93 31.08 -15.78
C LYS A 178 -6.83 30.44 -16.84
N ASP A 179 -6.30 30.16 -18.03
CA ASP A 179 -7.04 29.50 -19.11
C ASP A 179 -7.62 28.13 -18.67
N TYR A 180 -6.85 27.36 -17.90
CA TYR A 180 -7.34 26.08 -17.39
C TYR A 180 -8.41 26.24 -16.32
N PHE A 181 -8.32 27.23 -15.43
CA PHE A 181 -9.33 27.53 -14.43
C PHE A 181 -10.66 27.94 -15.05
N SER A 182 -10.64 28.72 -16.15
CA SER A 182 -11.86 29.03 -16.92
C SER A 182 -12.56 27.77 -17.46
N LYS A 183 -11.79 26.73 -17.83
CA LYS A 183 -12.33 25.43 -18.32
C LYS A 183 -12.96 24.57 -17.23
N ILE A 184 -12.54 24.73 -15.97
CA ILE A 184 -13.05 23.94 -14.82
C ILE A 184 -14.01 24.73 -13.93
N HIS A 185 -14.61 25.80 -14.46
CA HIS A 185 -15.54 26.69 -13.75
C HIS A 185 -14.94 27.43 -12.53
N GLY A 186 -13.63 27.65 -12.53
CA GLY A 186 -12.95 28.52 -11.57
C GLY A 186 -12.94 29.99 -12.00
N THR A 187 -12.68 30.90 -11.08
CA THR A 187 -12.46 32.33 -11.39
C THR A 187 -10.98 32.66 -11.58
N ASP A 188 -10.67 33.79 -12.21
CA ASP A 188 -9.29 34.27 -12.34
C ASP A 188 -8.61 34.45 -10.97
N THR A 189 -9.37 34.93 -9.98
CA THR A 189 -8.89 35.05 -8.59
C THR A 189 -8.56 33.69 -7.96
N ASP A 190 -9.29 32.63 -8.32
CA ASP A 190 -8.96 31.28 -7.86
C ASP A 190 -7.68 30.77 -8.50
N ALA A 191 -7.45 31.09 -9.78
CA ALA A 191 -6.25 30.73 -10.51
C ALA A 191 -5.01 31.41 -9.93
N GLU A 192 -5.11 32.71 -9.62
CA GLU A 192 -4.06 33.50 -8.95
C GLU A 192 -3.78 32.94 -7.55
N SER A 193 -4.82 32.73 -6.73
CA SER A 193 -4.67 32.17 -5.38
C SER A 193 -4.04 30.78 -5.39
N PHE A 194 -4.39 29.95 -6.37
CA PHE A 194 -3.78 28.64 -6.58
C PHE A 194 -2.31 28.75 -6.97
N TYR A 195 -1.99 29.63 -7.92
CA TYR A 195 -0.62 29.83 -8.40
C TYR A 195 0.29 30.30 -7.26
N ASP A 196 -0.11 31.34 -6.52
CA ASP A 196 0.66 31.89 -5.40
C ASP A 196 0.90 30.85 -4.29
N HIS A 197 -0.13 30.04 -3.97
CA HIS A 197 -0.02 28.98 -2.97
C HIS A 197 1.05 27.96 -3.33
N PHE A 198 1.08 27.52 -4.59
CA PHE A 198 2.04 26.51 -5.02
C PHE A 198 3.42 27.11 -5.34
N GLU A 199 3.49 28.33 -5.84
CA GLU A 199 4.76 29.04 -6.03
C GLU A 199 5.49 29.26 -4.69
N ALA A 200 4.79 29.73 -3.66
CA ALA A 200 5.36 29.89 -2.31
C ALA A 200 5.82 28.56 -1.69
N ASN A 201 5.14 27.46 -2.03
CA ASN A 201 5.46 26.11 -1.54
C ASN A 201 6.46 25.35 -2.43
N GLY A 202 7.06 26.00 -3.43
CA GLY A 202 8.02 25.37 -4.34
C GLY A 202 7.40 24.27 -5.21
N TRP A 203 6.13 24.43 -5.57
CA TRP A 203 5.31 23.47 -6.32
C TRP A 203 5.27 22.09 -5.66
N GLN A 204 5.07 22.05 -4.35
CA GLN A 204 4.95 20.82 -3.58
C GLN A 204 3.50 20.56 -3.15
N VAL A 205 3.06 19.31 -3.25
CA VAL A 205 1.79 18.85 -2.70
C VAL A 205 2.02 18.43 -1.25
N SER A 206 1.25 19.02 -0.32
CA SER A 206 1.37 18.78 1.13
C SER A 206 2.77 19.06 1.71
N GLY A 207 3.53 19.98 1.08
CA GLY A 207 4.85 20.43 1.54
C GLY A 207 5.95 19.37 1.64
N LYS A 208 5.75 18.20 1.02
CA LYS A 208 6.67 17.04 1.13
C LYS A 208 7.03 16.40 -0.21
N SER A 209 6.23 16.59 -1.26
CA SER A 209 6.43 15.92 -2.55
C SER A 209 6.26 16.91 -3.70
N PRO A 210 7.15 16.90 -4.70
CA PRO A 210 7.01 17.78 -5.86
C PRO A 210 5.73 17.43 -6.63
N MET A 211 5.04 18.46 -7.10
CA MET A 211 3.84 18.33 -7.89
C MET A 211 4.16 17.63 -9.22
N LYS A 212 3.31 16.69 -9.62
CA LYS A 212 3.45 15.95 -10.89
C LYS A 212 2.44 16.41 -11.94
N ASN A 213 1.24 16.79 -11.50
CA ASN A 213 0.15 17.22 -12.35
C ASN A 213 -0.60 18.37 -11.65
N TRP A 214 -0.32 19.60 -12.07
CA TRP A 214 -0.94 20.79 -11.49
C TRP A 214 -2.40 20.95 -11.89
N GLN A 215 -2.81 20.43 -13.04
CA GLN A 215 -4.21 20.43 -13.48
C GLN A 215 -5.09 19.56 -12.57
N ALA A 216 -4.57 18.44 -12.08
CA ALA A 216 -5.24 17.61 -11.08
C ALA A 216 -5.37 18.34 -9.74
N ALA A 217 -4.31 19.04 -9.31
CA ALA A 217 -4.36 19.87 -8.12
C ALA A 217 -5.38 21.01 -8.26
N ALA A 218 -5.46 21.66 -9.43
CA ALA A 218 -6.43 22.71 -9.73
C ALA A 218 -7.89 22.21 -9.67
N ARG A 219 -8.18 21.02 -10.22
CA ARG A 219 -9.52 20.40 -10.08
C ARG A 219 -9.88 20.16 -8.61
N ASN A 220 -8.93 19.66 -7.82
CA ASN A 220 -9.12 19.45 -6.39
C ASN A 220 -9.26 20.75 -5.60
N TRP A 221 -8.63 21.83 -6.06
CA TRP A 221 -8.73 23.17 -5.48
C TRP A 221 -10.16 23.71 -5.58
N ILE A 222 -10.73 23.69 -6.78
CA ILE A 222 -12.12 24.12 -7.01
C ILE A 222 -13.11 23.27 -6.22
N ARG A 223 -12.91 21.95 -6.16
CA ARG A 223 -13.77 21.03 -5.38
C ARG A 223 -13.81 21.35 -3.89
N ARG A 224 -12.69 21.77 -3.30
CA ARG A 224 -12.56 22.09 -1.86
C ARG A 224 -12.72 23.57 -1.51
N LYS A 225 -13.02 24.43 -2.50
CA LYS A 225 -13.17 25.89 -2.30
C LYS A 225 -14.15 26.26 -1.17
N SER A 226 -15.23 25.49 -1.00
CA SER A 226 -16.21 25.70 0.07
C SER A 226 -15.72 25.29 1.47
N GLU A 227 -14.69 24.46 1.56
CA GLU A 227 -14.08 24.03 2.83
C GLU A 227 -13.10 25.09 3.35
N PHE A 228 -12.41 25.80 2.45
CA PHE A 228 -11.48 26.88 2.81
C PHE A 228 -12.18 28.15 3.33
N ASN A 229 -13.43 28.38 2.94
CA ASN A 229 -14.20 29.57 3.32
C ASN A 229 -15.01 29.42 4.63
N LYS A 230 -14.95 28.26 5.31
CA LYS A 230 -15.61 28.10 6.61
C LYS A 230 -14.70 28.67 7.71
N PRO A 231 -15.12 29.68 8.48
CA PRO A 231 -14.38 30.06 9.67
C PRO A 231 -14.34 28.86 10.62
N ALA A 232 -13.16 28.52 11.12
CA ALA A 232 -12.98 27.45 12.08
C ALA A 232 -13.92 27.67 13.27
N ASN A 233 -14.93 26.81 13.43
CA ASN A 233 -15.84 26.86 14.56
C ASN A 233 -15.06 26.37 15.79
N THR A 234 -14.48 27.29 16.54
CA THR A 234 -13.82 27.00 17.82
C THR A 234 -14.88 26.54 18.82
N PRO A 235 -14.84 25.31 19.36
CA PRO A 235 -15.72 24.95 20.45
C PRO A 235 -15.30 25.71 21.72
N ASN A 236 -16.20 26.55 22.23
CA ASN A 236 -16.07 27.21 23.53
C ASN A 236 -15.90 26.15 24.62
N HIS A 237 -14.74 26.13 25.27
CA HIS A 237 -14.57 25.42 26.53
C HIS A 237 -15.06 26.34 27.66
N GLU A 238 -16.32 26.18 28.06
CA GLU A 238 -16.79 26.79 29.30
C GLU A 238 -16.16 26.05 30.49
N THR A 239 -15.49 26.83 31.33
CA THR A 239 -14.81 26.42 32.56
C THR A 239 -15.77 25.68 33.52
N ARG A 240 -15.55 24.38 33.72
CA ARG A 240 -16.05 23.68 34.91
C ARG A 240 -15.24 24.14 36.12
N LYS A 241 -15.80 25.08 36.89
CA LYS A 241 -15.34 25.38 38.25
C LYS A 241 -15.56 24.14 39.12
N TYR A 242 -14.48 23.64 39.72
CA TYR A 242 -14.56 22.65 40.80
C TYR A 242 -15.15 23.31 42.05
N ASN A 243 -16.23 22.74 42.58
CA ASN A 243 -16.67 23.01 43.95
C ASN A 243 -16.08 21.93 44.85
N PHE A 244 -15.13 22.32 45.70
CA PHE A 244 -14.75 21.57 46.90
C PHE A 244 -15.85 21.76 47.94
N LEU A 245 -16.35 20.64 48.48
CA LEU A 245 -17.04 20.53 49.76
C LEU A 245 -16.61 19.21 50.40
#